data_AF-A0A498SIM7-F1
#
_entry.id   AF-A0A498SIM7-F1
#
_cell.length_a   1.000
_cell.length_b   1.000
_cell.length_c   1.000
_cell.angle_alpha   90.00
_cell.angle_beta   90.00
_cell.angle_gamma   90.00
#
_symmetry.space_group_name_H-M   'P 1'
#
loop_
_entity.id
_entity.type
_entity.pdbx_description
1 polymer ?
#
loop_
_entity_poly.entity_id
_entity_poly.type
_entity_poly.pdbx_seq_one_letter_code
_entity_poly.pdbx_strand_id
1 'polypeptide(L)'
;MIKKIDGRFHSLTSTAKDADVAIIEFLKKVKKFQDRAWKKNPIKAKSKRRLVCGLREVRKHLSLETVCCVILANDIETDKSRIFLNSDTIDLTTDIDIIKEICSSKHIDILWTSSKRDLSKAVSKWPIVSAVAVLDYRGAEDAYSTAIQTFSNFMTYCRIADHIHQPSLFA
;
A
#
# COMPACT_ATOMS: atom_id res chain seq x y z
N MET A 1 37.59 2.91 15.27
CA MET A 1 36.67 3.35 16.35
C MET A 1 35.57 4.19 15.72
N ILE A 2 34.49 3.55 15.26
CA ILE A 2 33.38 4.19 14.54
C ILE A 2 32.10 3.87 15.33
N LYS A 3 31.60 4.82 16.12
CA LYS A 3 30.25 4.74 16.71
C LYS A 3 29.74 6.14 17.06
N LYS A 4 28.92 6.73 16.18
CA LYS A 4 27.77 7.61 16.53
C LYS A 4 27.01 8.09 15.28
N ILE A 5 26.31 7.21 14.56
CA ILE A 5 25.27 7.61 13.57
C ILE A 5 23.93 6.83 13.75
N ASP A 6 23.86 5.81 14.61
CA ASP A 6 22.80 4.77 14.57
C ASP A 6 21.40 5.07 15.16
N GLY A 7 21.19 6.18 15.89
CA GLY A 7 19.91 6.35 16.62
C GLY A 7 18.68 6.66 15.73
N ARG A 8 18.85 7.52 14.72
CA ARG A 8 17.74 8.09 13.92
C ARG A 8 17.29 7.22 12.75
N PHE A 9 18.24 6.55 12.08
CA PHE A 9 17.90 5.55 11.06
C PHE A 9 17.14 4.37 11.69
N HIS A 10 17.48 3.99 12.93
CA HIS A 10 16.76 2.96 13.66
C HIS A 10 15.30 3.36 13.98
N SER A 11 15.03 4.60 14.38
CA SER A 11 13.66 5.04 14.66
C SER A 11 12.77 5.15 13.41
N LEU A 12 13.32 5.63 12.29
CA LEU A 12 12.59 5.69 11.01
C LEU A 12 12.25 4.28 10.51
N THR A 13 13.22 3.36 10.58
CA THR A 13 13.00 1.97 10.17
C THR A 13 12.06 1.22 11.12
N SER A 14 12.02 1.58 12.41
CA SER A 14 11.04 1.02 13.36
C SER A 14 9.62 1.48 13.03
N THR A 15 9.40 2.78 12.85
CA THR A 15 8.06 3.32 12.56
C THR A 15 7.51 2.88 11.20
N ALA A 16 8.38 2.73 10.19
CA ALA A 16 8.02 2.13 8.91
C ALA A 16 7.54 0.68 9.07
N LYS A 17 8.26 -0.12 9.87
CA LYS A 17 7.87 -1.51 10.17
C LYS A 17 6.54 -1.58 10.93
N ASP A 18 6.30 -0.68 11.87
CA ASP A 18 5.05 -0.65 12.62
C ASP A 18 3.85 -0.33 11.71
N ALA A 19 4.03 0.60 10.77
CA ALA A 19 3.03 0.88 9.73
C ALA A 19 2.81 -0.34 8.83
N ASP A 20 3.88 -0.98 8.34
CA ASP A 20 3.80 -2.19 7.52
C ASP A 20 3.02 -3.30 8.23
N VAL A 21 3.34 -3.58 9.49
CA VAL A 21 2.67 -4.60 10.30
C VAL A 21 1.17 -4.31 10.39
N ALA A 22 0.78 -3.09 10.75
CA ALA A 22 -0.62 -2.71 10.88
C ALA A 22 -1.38 -2.83 9.55
N ILE A 23 -0.80 -2.36 8.44
CA ILE A 23 -1.40 -2.46 7.10
C ILE A 23 -1.56 -3.94 6.69
N ILE A 24 -0.55 -4.78 6.95
CA ILE A 24 -0.59 -6.21 6.61
C ILE A 24 -1.60 -6.97 7.47
N GLU A 25 -1.73 -6.64 8.76
CA GLU A 25 -2.74 -7.23 9.64
C GLU A 25 -4.17 -6.88 9.21
N PHE A 26 -4.41 -5.60 8.90
CA PHE A 26 -5.66 -5.14 8.29
C PHE A 26 -6.00 -5.95 7.03
N LEU A 27 -5.04 -6.05 6.10
CA LEU A 27 -5.23 -6.75 4.85
C LEU A 27 -5.51 -8.26 5.05
N LYS A 28 -4.78 -8.93 5.95
CA LYS A 28 -5.03 -10.34 6.32
C LYS A 28 -6.44 -10.53 6.87
N LYS A 29 -6.93 -9.60 7.70
CA LYS A 29 -8.29 -9.65 8.27
C LYS A 29 -9.36 -9.54 7.17
N VAL A 30 -9.23 -8.58 6.26
CA VAL A 30 -10.14 -8.43 5.10
C VAL A 30 -10.09 -9.69 4.20
N LYS A 31 -8.89 -10.21 3.91
CA LYS A 31 -8.69 -11.43 3.13
C LYS A 31 -9.39 -12.63 3.75
N LYS A 32 -9.27 -12.81 5.07
CA LYS A 32 -9.94 -13.88 5.81
C LYS A 32 -11.46 -13.81 5.65
N PHE A 33 -12.05 -12.62 5.64
CA PHE A 33 -13.49 -12.46 5.37
C PHE A 33 -13.85 -12.80 3.93
N GLN A 34 -13.05 -12.38 2.96
CA GLN A 34 -13.22 -12.77 1.57
C GLN A 34 -13.18 -14.30 1.40
N ASP A 35 -12.19 -14.96 1.99
CA ASP A 35 -12.01 -16.42 1.88
C ASP A 35 -13.16 -17.19 2.53
N ARG A 36 -13.64 -16.73 3.69
CA ARG A 36 -14.83 -17.30 4.33
C ARG A 36 -16.07 -17.17 3.44
N ALA A 37 -16.25 -16.03 2.78
CA ALA A 37 -17.35 -15.84 1.84
C ALA A 37 -17.23 -16.79 0.63
N TRP A 38 -16.03 -16.94 0.07
CA TRP A 38 -15.76 -17.86 -1.04
C TRP A 38 -15.99 -19.33 -0.67
N LYS A 39 -15.54 -19.76 0.51
CA LYS A 39 -15.79 -21.11 1.02
C LYS A 39 -17.29 -21.39 1.23
N LYS A 40 -18.05 -20.38 1.65
CA LYS A 40 -19.49 -20.51 1.91
C LYS A 40 -20.32 -20.52 0.62
N ASN A 41 -20.09 -19.57 -0.28
CA ASN A 41 -20.79 -19.50 -1.56
C ASN A 41 -19.94 -18.71 -2.59
N PRO A 42 -19.29 -19.40 -3.53
CA PRO A 42 -18.38 -18.75 -4.48
C PRO A 42 -19.12 -17.84 -5.47
N ILE A 43 -20.36 -18.16 -5.86
CA ILE A 43 -21.16 -17.35 -6.79
C ILE A 43 -21.45 -15.99 -6.16
N LYS A 44 -21.92 -15.97 -4.91
CA LYS A 44 -22.21 -14.74 -4.17
C LYS A 44 -20.92 -13.98 -3.78
N ALA A 45 -19.85 -14.70 -3.45
CA ALA A 45 -18.56 -14.08 -3.13
C ALA A 45 -17.93 -13.39 -4.34
N LYS A 46 -18.15 -13.90 -5.56
CA LYS A 46 -17.67 -13.28 -6.79
C LYS A 46 -18.31 -11.92 -7.06
N SER A 47 -19.58 -11.74 -6.70
CA SER A 47 -20.29 -10.45 -6.84
C SER A 47 -20.09 -9.51 -5.66
N LYS A 48 -19.78 -10.03 -4.46
CA LYS A 48 -19.50 -9.25 -3.24
C LYS A 48 -18.07 -9.44 -2.77
N ARG A 49 -17.10 -9.16 -3.66
CA ARG A 49 -15.67 -9.18 -3.32
C ARG A 49 -15.38 -8.09 -2.30
N ARG A 50 -14.45 -8.37 -1.39
CA ARG A 50 -13.98 -7.39 -0.39
C ARG A 50 -12.66 -6.76 -0.76
N LEU A 51 -11.85 -7.44 -1.59
CA LEU A 51 -10.62 -6.91 -2.13
C LEU A 51 -10.36 -7.43 -3.55
N VAL A 52 -9.56 -6.69 -4.30
CA VAL A 52 -9.03 -7.06 -5.62
C VAL A 52 -7.53 -6.78 -5.68
N CYS A 53 -6.80 -7.51 -6.53
CA CYS A 53 -5.34 -7.53 -6.51
C CYS A 53 -4.75 -7.24 -7.89
N GLY A 54 -3.68 -6.45 -7.93
CA GLY A 54 -2.96 -6.09 -9.13
C GLY A 54 -3.40 -4.73 -9.70
N LEU A 55 -2.46 -4.01 -10.28
CA LEU A 55 -2.64 -2.62 -10.73
C LEU A 55 -3.84 -2.45 -11.67
N ARG A 56 -3.97 -3.32 -12.68
CA ARG A 56 -5.09 -3.28 -13.62
C ARG A 56 -6.45 -3.51 -12.95
N GLU A 57 -6.55 -4.44 -12.00
CA GLU A 57 -7.81 -4.67 -11.28
C GLU A 57 -8.14 -3.49 -10.36
N VAL A 58 -7.14 -2.96 -9.65
CA VAL A 58 -7.27 -1.78 -8.80
C VAL A 58 -7.77 -0.58 -9.60
N ARG A 59 -7.10 -0.26 -10.72
CA ARG A 59 -7.50 0.84 -11.62
C ARG A 59 -8.93 0.67 -12.11
N LYS A 60 -9.31 -0.54 -12.54
CA LYS A 60 -10.69 -0.83 -12.97
C LYS A 60 -11.71 -0.55 -11.86
N HIS A 61 -11.43 -0.94 -10.61
CA HIS A 61 -12.36 -0.75 -9.50
C HIS A 61 -12.43 0.71 -9.01
N LEU A 62 -11.34 1.46 -9.13
CA LEU A 62 -11.32 2.90 -8.88
C LEU A 62 -12.22 3.66 -9.87
N SER A 63 -12.22 3.24 -11.15
CA SER A 63 -13.16 3.78 -12.16
C SER A 63 -14.63 3.45 -11.84
N LEU A 64 -14.91 2.38 -11.09
CA LEU A 64 -16.25 1.97 -10.69
C LEU A 64 -16.72 2.57 -9.35
N GLU A 65 -15.87 3.36 -8.67
CA GLU A 65 -16.21 4.02 -7.39
C GLU A 65 -16.60 3.06 -6.26
N THR A 66 -16.05 1.85 -6.32
CA THR A 66 -16.32 0.78 -5.34
C THR A 66 -15.22 0.62 -4.29
N VAL A 67 -14.20 1.49 -4.34
CA VAL A 67 -12.97 1.35 -3.54
C VAL A 67 -13.04 2.21 -2.30
N CYS A 68 -12.76 1.61 -1.14
CA CYS A 68 -12.62 2.32 0.11
C CYS A 68 -11.19 2.85 0.33
N CYS A 69 -10.19 2.03 0.04
CA CYS A 69 -8.78 2.42 0.14
C CYS A 69 -7.92 1.56 -0.79
N VAL A 70 -6.74 2.07 -1.12
CA VAL A 70 -5.73 1.38 -1.93
C VAL A 70 -4.49 1.14 -1.10
N ILE A 71 -3.89 -0.05 -1.22
CA ILE A 71 -2.61 -0.40 -0.63
C ILE A 71 -1.61 -0.62 -1.76
N LEU A 72 -0.53 0.14 -1.77
CA LEU A 72 0.56 0.03 -2.75
C LEU A 72 1.85 -0.41 -2.06
N ALA A 73 2.63 -1.22 -2.74
CA ALA A 73 3.99 -1.51 -2.30
C ALA A 73 4.95 -0.41 -2.78
N ASN A 74 5.99 -0.09 -2.00
CA ASN A 74 6.95 0.98 -2.32
C ASN A 74 8.22 0.44 -3.00
N ASP A 75 8.50 -0.87 -2.88
CA ASP A 75 9.53 -1.59 -3.65
C ASP A 75 9.09 -1.89 -5.10
N ILE A 76 8.29 -0.98 -5.69
CA ILE A 76 8.01 -0.99 -7.12
C ILE A 76 9.24 -0.41 -7.84
N GLU A 77 10.28 -1.23 -7.87
CA GLU A 77 11.52 -1.12 -8.64
C GLU A 77 11.85 0.29 -9.15
N THR A 78 12.62 0.97 -8.31
CA THR A 78 13.54 2.07 -8.61
C THR A 78 14.62 1.70 -9.64
N ASP A 79 14.36 0.78 -10.58
CA ASP A 79 15.33 0.38 -11.60
C ASP A 79 15.08 1.18 -12.88
N LYS A 80 15.30 2.49 -12.81
CA LYS A 80 15.23 3.43 -13.95
C LYS A 80 16.04 2.93 -15.17
N SER A 81 17.04 2.08 -14.94
CA SER A 81 17.86 1.44 -15.98
C SER A 81 17.11 0.38 -16.80
N ARG A 82 16.10 -0.28 -16.22
CA ARG A 82 15.22 -1.27 -16.90
C ARG A 82 13.97 -0.64 -17.51
N ILE A 83 13.54 0.52 -17.02
CA ILE A 83 12.34 1.26 -17.49
C ILE A 83 12.45 1.61 -18.98
N PHE A 84 13.64 1.94 -19.48
CA PHE A 84 13.85 2.34 -20.88
C PHE A 84 13.81 1.18 -21.89
N LEU A 85 13.82 -0.08 -21.43
CA LEU A 85 14.02 -1.24 -22.30
C LEU A 85 12.78 -2.13 -22.46
N ASN A 86 11.75 -1.97 -21.61
CA ASN A 86 10.59 -2.89 -21.57
C ASN A 86 9.26 -2.12 -21.56
N SER A 87 8.37 -2.39 -22.53
CA SER A 87 7.03 -1.81 -22.63
C SER A 87 6.18 -2.03 -21.38
N ASP A 88 6.28 -3.22 -20.78
CA ASP A 88 5.48 -3.60 -19.60
C ASP A 88 5.81 -2.77 -18.36
N THR A 89 7.04 -2.22 -18.27
CA THR A 89 7.45 -1.38 -17.14
C THR A 89 6.92 0.05 -17.25
N ILE A 90 6.80 0.57 -18.49
CA ILE A 90 6.18 1.87 -18.76
C ILE A 90 4.69 1.81 -18.39
N ASP A 91 4.00 0.72 -18.71
CA ASP A 91 2.60 0.48 -18.33
C ASP A 91 2.41 0.39 -16.80
N LEU A 92 3.39 -0.15 -16.08
CA LEU A 92 3.39 -0.24 -14.60
C LEU A 92 3.51 1.14 -13.93
N THR A 93 4.46 1.98 -14.37
CA THR A 93 4.66 3.33 -13.82
C THR A 93 3.45 4.22 -14.13
N THR A 94 2.93 4.14 -15.35
CA THR A 94 1.73 4.89 -15.73
C THR A 94 0.49 4.46 -14.95
N ASP A 95 0.28 3.15 -14.71
CA ASP A 95 -0.84 2.68 -13.89
C ASP A 95 -0.77 3.19 -12.45
N ILE A 96 0.42 3.27 -11.84
CA ILE A 96 0.58 3.79 -10.49
C ILE A 96 0.26 5.28 -10.42
N ASP A 97 0.73 6.05 -11.39
CA ASP A 97 0.47 7.49 -11.45
C ASP A 97 -1.02 7.78 -11.68
N ILE A 98 -1.67 7.02 -12.57
CA ILE A 98 -3.13 7.07 -12.76
C ILE A 98 -3.87 6.71 -11.47
N ILE A 99 -3.45 5.65 -10.76
CA ILE A 99 -4.05 5.25 -9.49
C ILE A 99 -3.93 6.40 -8.46
N LYS A 100 -2.75 7.01 -8.34
CA LYS A 100 -2.55 8.15 -7.43
C LYS A 100 -3.45 9.34 -7.79
N GLU A 101 -3.58 9.67 -9.07
CA GLU A 101 -4.43 10.75 -9.55
C GLU A 101 -5.91 10.49 -9.24
N ILE A 102 -6.41 9.28 -9.53
CA ILE A 102 -7.80 8.92 -9.23
C ILE A 102 -8.06 8.92 -7.72
N CYS A 103 -7.14 8.38 -6.92
CA CYS A 103 -7.30 8.39 -5.48
C CYS A 103 -7.28 9.81 -4.90
N SER A 104 -6.40 10.69 -5.39
CA SER A 104 -6.34 12.08 -4.97
C SER A 104 -7.62 12.84 -5.32
N SER A 105 -8.14 12.67 -6.53
CA SER A 105 -9.37 13.34 -6.97
C SER A 105 -10.63 12.86 -6.25
N LYS A 106 -10.67 11.58 -5.85
CA LYS A 106 -11.81 10.97 -5.16
C LYS A 106 -11.68 10.92 -3.63
N HIS A 107 -10.62 11.51 -3.07
CA HIS A 107 -10.30 11.45 -1.64
C HIS A 107 -10.24 10.02 -1.08
N ILE A 108 -9.64 9.10 -1.84
CA ILE A 108 -9.43 7.70 -1.43
C ILE A 108 -8.05 7.58 -0.81
N ASP A 109 -7.97 7.04 0.40
CA ASP A 109 -6.72 6.83 1.11
C ASP A 109 -5.81 5.82 0.38
N ILE A 110 -4.53 6.18 0.25
CA ILE A 110 -3.47 5.30 -0.22
C ILE A 110 -2.54 4.97 0.94
N LEU A 111 -2.45 3.68 1.27
CA LEU A 111 -1.51 3.15 2.25
C LEU A 111 -0.32 2.54 1.53
N TRP A 112 0.87 2.83 2.03
CA TRP A 112 2.11 2.32 1.44
C TRP A 112 2.71 1.25 2.33
N THR A 113 3.12 0.15 1.72
CA THR A 113 3.87 -0.93 2.36
C THR A 113 5.28 -1.00 1.78
N SER A 114 6.27 -1.41 2.56
CA SER A 114 7.66 -1.45 2.08
C SER A 114 7.97 -2.64 1.17
N SER A 115 7.11 -3.68 1.12
CA SER A 115 7.44 -4.99 0.53
C SER A 115 6.26 -5.60 -0.25
N LYS A 116 6.40 -5.69 -1.58
CA LYS A 116 5.53 -6.46 -2.48
C LYS A 116 5.40 -7.91 -2.03
N ARG A 117 6.48 -8.49 -1.48
CA ARG A 117 6.49 -9.89 -1.02
C ARG A 117 5.54 -10.09 0.15
N ASP A 118 5.57 -9.18 1.13
CA ASP A 118 4.71 -9.30 2.30
C ASP A 118 3.26 -8.96 1.96
N LEU A 119 3.04 -7.99 1.07
CA LEU A 119 1.74 -7.71 0.47
C LEU A 119 1.15 -8.96 -0.21
N SER A 120 1.95 -9.63 -1.07
CA SER A 120 1.55 -10.84 -1.79
C SER A 120 1.24 -12.01 -0.87
N LYS A 121 2.08 -12.22 0.16
CA LYS A 121 1.86 -13.25 1.19
C LYS A 121 0.56 -13.00 1.95
N ALA A 122 0.27 -11.75 2.32
CA ALA A 122 -0.94 -11.37 3.04
C ALA A 122 -2.22 -11.71 2.25
N VAL A 123 -2.18 -11.59 0.93
CA VAL A 123 -3.30 -11.96 0.05
C VAL A 123 -3.21 -13.38 -0.53
N SER A 124 -2.17 -14.14 -0.19
CA SER A 124 -1.95 -15.52 -0.68
C SER A 124 -2.16 -15.66 -2.20
N LYS A 125 -1.62 -14.71 -2.97
CA LYS A 125 -1.74 -14.66 -4.44
C LYS A 125 -0.38 -14.86 -5.10
N TRP A 126 -0.44 -15.49 -6.27
CA TRP A 126 0.67 -15.63 -7.21
C TRP A 126 0.18 -15.13 -8.59
N PRO A 127 0.98 -14.38 -9.37
CA PRO A 127 2.33 -13.86 -9.07
C PRO A 127 2.34 -12.73 -8.02
N ILE A 128 3.52 -12.14 -7.78
CA ILE A 128 3.72 -11.04 -6.82
C ILE A 128 2.77 -9.88 -7.14
N VAL A 129 2.09 -9.38 -6.10
CA VAL A 129 1.13 -8.28 -6.12
C VAL A 129 1.80 -6.99 -5.64
N SER A 130 1.65 -5.92 -6.42
CA SER A 130 2.14 -4.57 -6.09
C SER A 130 1.05 -3.61 -5.60
N ALA A 131 -0.21 -3.96 -5.83
CA ALA A 131 -1.35 -3.12 -5.49
C ALA A 131 -2.55 -3.96 -5.07
N VAL A 132 -3.27 -3.50 -4.05
CA VAL A 132 -4.54 -4.09 -3.60
C VAL A 132 -5.54 -2.97 -3.38
N ALA A 133 -6.77 -3.14 -3.86
CA ALA A 133 -7.87 -2.26 -3.50
C ALA A 133 -8.80 -2.99 -2.54
N VAL A 134 -9.15 -2.33 -1.45
CA VAL A 134 -10.17 -2.80 -0.50
C VAL A 134 -11.50 -2.17 -0.91
N LEU A 135 -12.48 -3.03 -1.18
CA LEU A 135 -13.83 -2.64 -1.59
C LEU A 135 -14.81 -2.63 -0.41
N ASP A 136 -14.54 -3.45 0.61
CA ASP A 136 -15.38 -3.55 1.80
C ASP A 136 -14.57 -4.14 2.97
N TYR A 137 -14.37 -3.34 4.01
CA TYR A 137 -13.67 -3.75 5.23
C TYR A 137 -14.58 -3.96 6.44
N ARG A 138 -15.91 -4.09 6.26
CA ARG A 138 -16.83 -4.27 7.40
C ARG A 138 -16.45 -5.44 8.29
N GLY A 139 -16.34 -5.21 9.59
CA GLY A 139 -15.81 -6.13 10.60
C GLY A 139 -14.28 -6.07 10.78
N ALA A 140 -13.58 -5.17 10.09
CA ALA A 140 -12.15 -4.87 10.23
C ALA A 140 -11.88 -3.36 10.46
N GLU A 141 -12.87 -2.61 10.94
CA GLU A 141 -12.81 -1.16 11.16
C GLU A 141 -11.73 -0.79 12.19
N ASP A 142 -11.60 -1.60 13.24
CA ASP A 142 -10.54 -1.52 14.25
C ASP A 142 -9.14 -1.61 13.61
N ALA A 143 -8.92 -2.61 12.78
CA ALA A 143 -7.64 -2.83 12.10
C ALA A 143 -7.38 -1.74 11.06
N TYR A 144 -8.42 -1.25 10.38
CA TYR A 144 -8.31 -0.12 9.45
C TYR A 144 -7.87 1.15 10.18
N SER A 145 -8.53 1.49 11.29
CA SER A 145 -8.20 2.67 12.10
C SER A 145 -6.76 2.64 12.58
N THR A 146 -6.31 1.48 13.09
CA THR A 146 -4.91 1.30 13.50
C THR A 146 -3.94 1.50 12.33
N ALA A 147 -4.24 0.92 11.16
CA ALA A 147 -3.40 1.07 9.97
C ALA A 147 -3.30 2.53 9.49
N ILE A 148 -4.41 3.27 9.47
CA ILE A 148 -4.39 4.71 9.13
C ILE A 148 -3.58 5.50 10.14
N GLN A 149 -3.77 5.24 11.44
CA GLN A 149 -3.09 5.97 12.49
C GLN A 149 -1.57 5.75 12.46
N THR A 150 -1.12 4.50 12.39
CA THR A 150 0.32 4.19 12.34
C THR A 150 0.95 4.73 11.05
N PHE A 151 0.23 4.62 9.92
CA PHE A 151 0.68 5.18 8.65
C PHE A 151 0.80 6.71 8.69
N SER A 152 -0.19 7.42 9.24
CA SER A 152 -0.17 8.88 9.38
C SER A 152 0.98 9.35 10.28
N ASN A 153 1.23 8.64 11.39
CA ASN A 153 2.35 8.91 12.27
C ASN A 153 3.69 8.74 11.54
N PHE A 154 3.84 7.67 10.77
CA PHE A 154 5.01 7.44 9.95
C PHE A 154 5.22 8.55 8.90
N MET A 155 4.16 8.93 8.16
CA MET A 155 4.24 10.00 7.17
C MET A 155 4.57 11.37 7.78
N THR A 156 4.04 11.65 8.98
CA THR A 156 4.37 12.87 9.72
C THR A 156 5.84 12.91 10.10
N TYR A 157 6.38 11.78 10.56
CA TYR A 157 7.80 11.65 10.87
C TYR A 157 8.68 11.88 9.63
N CYS A 158 8.33 11.29 8.49
CA CYS A 158 9.05 11.50 7.22
C CYS A 158 9.08 12.98 6.83
N ARG A 159 7.93 13.68 6.88
CA ARG A 159 7.87 15.12 6.56
C ARG A 159 8.77 15.96 7.46
N ILE A 160 8.80 15.66 8.77
CA ILE A 160 9.67 16.36 9.72
C ILE A 160 11.14 16.10 9.39
N ALA A 161 11.50 14.86 9.07
CA ALA A 161 12.87 14.51 8.68
C ALA A 161 13.30 15.26 7.40
N ASP A 162 12.43 15.35 6.40
CA ASP A 162 12.73 16.03 5.12
C ASP A 162 12.94 17.55 5.31
N HIS A 163 12.13 18.20 6.14
CA HIS A 163 12.27 19.65 6.41
C HIS A 163 13.56 20.01 7.17
N ILE A 164 14.07 19.13 8.02
CA ILE A 164 15.34 19.35 8.74
C ILE A 164 16.55 19.25 7.80
N HIS A 165 16.40 18.55 6.67
CA HIS A 165 17.45 18.36 5.67
C HIS A 165 17.47 19.40 4.55
N GLN A 166 16.58 20.40 4.57
CA GLN A 166 16.80 21.64 3.82
C GLN A 166 17.65 22.56 4.70
N PRO A 167 18.99 22.61 4.55
CA PRO A 167 19.72 23.76 5.08
C PRO A 167 19.08 24.98 4.43
N SER A 168 18.58 25.88 5.27
CA SER A 168 18.09 27.18 4.86
C SER A 168 19.08 27.76 3.85
N LEU A 169 18.59 28.04 2.64
CA LEU A 169 19.31 28.69 1.54
C LEU A 169 19.61 30.17 1.84
N PHE A 170 19.77 30.49 3.12
CA PHE A 170 20.00 31.78 3.74
C PHE A 170 21.09 31.58 4.79
N ALA A 171 22.33 31.53 4.33
CA ALA A 171 23.54 31.87 5.08
C ALA A 171 24.53 32.48 4.09
#